data_AF-A0A941CRX0-F1
#
_entry.id   AF-A0A941CRX0-F1
#
_cell.length_a   1.000
_cell.length_b   1.000
_cell.length_c   1.000
_cell.angle_alpha   90.00
_cell.angle_beta   90.00
_cell.angle_gamma   90.00
#
_symmetry.space_group_name_H-M   'P 1'
#
loop_
_entity.id
_entity.type
_entity.pdbx_description
1 polymer ?
#
loop_
_entity_poly.entity_id
_entity_poly.type
_entity_poly.pdbx_seq_one_letter_code
_entity_poly.pdbx_strand_id
1 'polypeptide(L)'
;MRKVTLCLFIFLLLLLPLTGCTVNQNISDEERLVVENYLSRVLLQGEDAGEVFAAVKVLHRDELSGKMEVWALVEGVAMTKEAEINQGVSLPVVLWTAKGDAGFRVTGHEVPRDGADYAQDLKTLFSRRIQGTLSSFSESRELEILEKRIQDRISRRQQLSMEERQAILSAWQFVQHQPWEGKDRIDPMQVEFRELSAMPGMEYWGQGETWRPLDGDDFGVVLGDSSSHQFAFVILDGVTKEALGFIPVE
;
A
#
# COMPACT_ATOMS: atom_id res chain seq x y z
N MET A 1 65.72 -8.88 -4.00
CA MET A 1 64.44 -9.41 -3.49
C MET A 1 63.25 -8.42 -3.60
N ARG A 2 63.31 -7.34 -4.41
CA ARG A 2 62.20 -6.36 -4.56
C ARG A 2 61.18 -6.68 -5.67
N LYS A 3 61.49 -7.59 -6.60
CA LYS A 3 60.61 -7.91 -7.74
C LYS A 3 59.49 -8.91 -7.39
N VAL A 4 59.67 -9.73 -6.35
CA VAL A 4 58.67 -10.73 -5.92
C VAL A 4 57.51 -10.06 -5.17
N THR A 5 57.77 -8.98 -4.45
CA THR A 5 56.76 -8.23 -3.69
C THR A 5 55.77 -7.47 -4.59
N LEU A 6 56.21 -7.05 -5.78
CA LEU A 6 55.37 -6.32 -6.74
C LEU A 6 54.35 -7.23 -7.45
N CYS A 7 54.73 -8.47 -7.77
CA CYS A 7 53.80 -9.44 -8.39
C CYS A 7 52.72 -9.91 -7.40
N LEU A 8 53.03 -10.02 -6.11
CA LEU A 8 52.06 -10.41 -5.09
C LEU A 8 50.96 -9.34 -4.91
N PHE A 9 51.32 -8.05 -5.04
CA PHE A 9 50.37 -6.94 -4.88
C PHE A 9 49.40 -6.82 -6.07
N ILE A 10 49.87 -7.10 -7.29
CA ILE A 10 49.02 -7.11 -8.50
C ILE A 10 48.06 -8.30 -8.48
N PHE A 11 48.49 -9.46 -7.97
CA PHE A 11 47.63 -10.63 -7.82
C PHE A 11 46.56 -10.44 -6.73
N LEU A 12 46.86 -9.67 -5.67
CA LEU A 12 45.91 -9.33 -4.60
C LEU A 12 44.82 -8.35 -5.09
N LEU A 13 45.16 -7.44 -6.01
CA LEU A 13 44.22 -6.50 -6.64
C LEU A 13 43.27 -7.16 -7.67
N LEU A 14 43.71 -8.28 -8.27
CA LEU A 14 42.88 -9.12 -9.15
C LEU A 14 41.96 -10.10 -8.39
N LEU A 15 42.17 -10.25 -7.09
CA LEU A 15 41.36 -11.06 -6.18
C LEU A 15 40.35 -10.25 -5.37
N LEU A 16 40.14 -8.96 -5.68
CA LEU A 16 38.95 -8.25 -5.22
C LEU A 16 37.75 -8.93 -5.88
N PRO A 17 36.98 -9.73 -5.12
CA PRO A 17 35.86 -10.43 -5.71
C PRO A 17 34.90 -9.38 -6.24
N LEU A 18 34.46 -9.57 -7.49
CA LEU A 18 33.21 -9.06 -8.00
C LEU A 18 32.09 -9.65 -7.13
N THR A 19 32.00 -9.26 -5.87
CA THR A 19 30.78 -9.37 -5.08
C THR A 19 29.83 -8.37 -5.73
N GLY A 20 29.20 -8.80 -6.82
CA GLY A 20 28.00 -8.18 -7.32
C GLY A 20 27.04 -8.17 -6.14
N CYS A 21 26.88 -7.00 -5.52
CA CYS A 21 25.84 -6.79 -4.56
C CYS A 21 24.55 -7.06 -5.32
N THR A 22 23.94 -8.22 -5.09
CA THR A 22 22.55 -8.47 -5.43
C THR A 22 21.76 -7.46 -4.61
N VAL A 23 21.44 -6.34 -5.24
CA VAL A 23 20.55 -5.33 -4.67
C VAL A 23 19.25 -6.06 -4.37
N ASN A 24 18.92 -6.18 -3.09
CA ASN A 24 17.68 -6.78 -2.64
C ASN A 24 16.55 -5.90 -3.16
N GLN A 25 15.84 -6.37 -4.19
CA GLN A 25 14.72 -5.63 -4.78
C GLN A 25 13.41 -5.83 -4.01
N ASN A 26 13.41 -6.59 -2.93
CA ASN A 26 12.21 -6.83 -2.13
C ASN A 26 11.97 -5.68 -1.15
N ILE A 27 10.77 -5.12 -1.22
CA ILE A 27 10.22 -4.22 -0.20
C ILE A 27 9.55 -5.05 0.90
N SER A 28 9.46 -4.51 2.13
CA SER A 28 8.72 -5.16 3.21
C SER A 28 7.21 -5.19 2.91
N ASP A 29 6.45 -6.01 3.64
CA ASP A 29 4.99 -6.02 3.49
C ASP A 29 4.35 -4.68 3.87
N GLU A 30 4.90 -3.99 4.87
CA GLU A 30 4.52 -2.63 5.26
C GLU A 30 4.79 -1.62 4.13
N GLU A 31 6.00 -1.60 3.56
CA GLU A 31 6.33 -0.70 2.44
C GLU A 31 5.41 -0.98 1.24
N ARG A 32 5.09 -2.26 0.98
CA ARG A 32 4.17 -2.65 -0.10
C ARG A 32 2.77 -2.12 0.15
N LEU A 33 2.28 -2.22 1.37
CA LEU A 33 0.97 -1.71 1.73
C LEU A 33 0.88 -0.20 1.56
N VAL A 34 1.91 0.54 1.98
CA VAL A 34 2.00 2.00 1.76
C VAL A 34 1.94 2.33 0.27
N VAL A 35 2.66 1.58 -0.57
CA VAL A 35 2.63 1.76 -2.03
C VAL A 35 1.25 1.44 -2.60
N GLU A 36 0.63 0.31 -2.23
CA GLU A 36 -0.68 -0.10 -2.73
C GLU A 36 -1.77 0.91 -2.33
N ASN A 37 -1.77 1.37 -1.08
CA ASN A 37 -2.69 2.40 -0.58
C ASN A 37 -2.48 3.76 -1.27
N TYR A 38 -1.24 4.12 -1.61
CA TYR A 38 -0.98 5.31 -2.40
C TYR A 38 -1.57 5.18 -3.81
N LEU A 39 -1.27 4.09 -4.50
CA LEU A 39 -1.67 3.87 -5.89
C LEU A 39 -3.17 3.74 -6.10
N SER A 40 -3.89 3.10 -5.16
CA SER A 40 -5.35 3.00 -5.22
C SER A 40 -6.06 4.35 -5.18
N ARG A 41 -5.41 5.40 -4.65
CA ARG A 41 -5.96 6.76 -4.57
C ARG A 41 -5.62 7.63 -5.78
N VAL A 42 -4.51 7.36 -6.46
CA VAL A 42 -3.97 8.26 -7.48
C VAL A 42 -4.12 7.75 -8.91
N LEU A 43 -4.14 6.43 -9.12
CA LEU A 43 -4.19 5.88 -10.47
C LEU A 43 -5.61 5.65 -11.02
N LEU A 44 -6.56 5.44 -10.12
CA LEU A 44 -7.95 5.26 -10.49
C LEU A 44 -8.79 6.27 -9.71
N GLN A 45 -9.25 7.31 -10.40
CA GLN A 45 -10.08 8.37 -9.82
C GLN A 45 -11.40 8.45 -10.58
N GLY A 46 -12.51 8.36 -9.84
CA GLY A 46 -13.86 8.44 -10.41
C GLY A 46 -14.88 7.91 -9.40
N GLU A 47 -16.05 8.55 -9.35
CA GLU A 47 -17.14 8.13 -8.46
C GLU A 47 -17.64 6.71 -8.76
N ASP A 48 -17.53 6.28 -10.03
CA ASP A 48 -17.98 4.97 -10.50
C ASP A 48 -16.97 3.84 -10.27
N ALA A 49 -15.77 4.13 -9.75
CA ALA A 49 -14.74 3.13 -9.53
C ALA A 49 -15.11 2.14 -8.41
N GLY A 50 -16.05 2.49 -7.53
CA GLY A 50 -16.39 1.66 -6.38
C GLY A 50 -15.22 1.53 -5.39
N GLU A 51 -15.02 0.33 -4.84
CA GLU A 51 -13.88 0.06 -3.96
C GLU A 51 -12.63 -0.24 -4.79
N VAL A 52 -11.54 0.48 -4.54
CA VAL A 52 -10.32 0.37 -5.34
C VAL A 52 -9.27 -0.49 -4.64
N PHE A 53 -8.82 -1.53 -5.34
CA PHE A 53 -7.77 -2.43 -4.91
C PHE A 53 -6.51 -2.19 -5.75
N ALA A 54 -5.35 -2.27 -5.12
CA ALA A 54 -4.07 -2.19 -5.81
C ALA A 54 -3.17 -3.36 -5.42
N ALA A 55 -2.37 -3.82 -6.38
CA ALA A 55 -1.30 -4.77 -6.20
C ALA A 55 -0.08 -4.31 -7.00
N VAL A 56 1.12 -4.49 -6.43
CA VAL A 56 2.36 -4.06 -7.09
C VAL A 56 3.44 -5.12 -7.16
N LYS A 57 4.19 -5.10 -8.26
CA LYS A 57 5.47 -5.78 -8.41
C LYS A 57 6.58 -4.74 -8.50
N VAL A 58 7.52 -4.76 -7.54
CA VAL A 58 8.74 -3.95 -7.64
C VAL A 58 9.66 -4.56 -8.69
N LEU A 59 10.04 -3.73 -9.67
CA LEU A 59 10.94 -4.06 -10.78
C LEU A 59 12.35 -3.53 -10.51
N HIS A 60 12.43 -2.41 -9.81
CA HIS A 60 13.66 -1.71 -9.48
C HIS A 60 13.47 -0.87 -8.23
N ARG A 61 14.50 -0.82 -7.39
CA ARG A 61 14.65 0.21 -6.36
C ARG A 61 16.04 0.81 -6.42
N ASP A 62 16.11 2.13 -6.36
CA ASP A 62 17.32 2.93 -6.20
C ASP A 62 17.17 3.75 -4.92
N GLU A 63 17.77 3.23 -3.85
CA GLU A 63 17.71 3.84 -2.51
C GLU A 63 18.40 5.20 -2.47
N LEU A 64 19.38 5.46 -3.36
CA LEU A 64 20.13 6.72 -3.35
C LEU A 64 19.29 7.87 -3.88
N SER A 65 18.51 7.62 -4.93
CA SER A 65 17.60 8.62 -5.51
C SER A 65 16.19 8.58 -4.90
N GLY A 66 15.89 7.59 -4.07
CA GLY A 66 14.53 7.32 -3.58
C GLY A 66 13.58 6.85 -4.69
N LYS A 67 14.11 6.45 -5.86
CA LYS A 67 13.31 6.03 -7.01
C LYS A 67 12.94 4.56 -6.88
N MET A 68 11.66 4.25 -7.07
CA MET A 68 11.15 2.89 -7.15
C MET A 68 10.38 2.72 -8.46
N GLU A 69 10.74 1.72 -9.26
CA GLU A 69 10.05 1.40 -10.51
C GLU A 69 9.23 0.14 -10.27
N VAL A 70 7.91 0.24 -10.45
CA VAL A 70 6.96 -0.84 -10.18
C VAL A 70 6.10 -1.13 -11.39
N TRP A 71 5.54 -2.32 -11.46
CA TRP A 71 4.32 -2.58 -12.21
C TRP A 71 3.14 -2.56 -11.25
N ALA A 72 2.13 -1.76 -11.57
CA ALA A 72 0.92 -1.62 -10.75
C ALA A 72 -0.28 -2.22 -11.49
N LEU A 73 -1.06 -3.02 -10.78
CA LEU A 73 -2.42 -3.39 -11.15
C LEU A 73 -3.36 -2.71 -10.16
N VAL A 74 -4.27 -1.88 -10.65
CA VAL A 74 -5.27 -1.16 -9.83
C VAL A 74 -6.64 -1.40 -10.43
N GLU A 75 -7.59 -1.87 -9.63
CA GLU A 75 -8.93 -2.27 -10.07
C GLU A 75 -9.99 -1.63 -9.18
N GLY A 76 -10.99 -1.03 -9.81
CA GLY A 76 -12.20 -0.52 -9.19
C GLY A 76 -13.32 -1.55 -9.26
N VAL A 77 -13.90 -1.86 -8.10
CA VAL A 77 -14.81 -2.99 -7.92
C VAL A 77 -16.14 -2.51 -7.34
N ALA A 78 -17.25 -2.84 -8.01
CA ALA A 78 -18.57 -2.73 -7.42
C ALA A 78 -18.82 -3.91 -6.48
N MET A 79 -18.95 -3.60 -5.19
CA MET A 79 -19.24 -4.58 -4.14
C MET A 79 -20.72 -4.94 -4.08
N THR A 80 -21.20 -5.66 -5.10
CA THR A 80 -22.56 -6.24 -5.12
C THR A 80 -22.56 -7.66 -4.52
N LYS A 81 -23.62 -8.45 -4.76
CA LYS A 81 -23.65 -9.88 -4.41
C LYS A 81 -22.52 -10.65 -5.11
N GLU A 82 -22.19 -10.24 -6.33
CA GLU A 82 -21.03 -10.69 -7.08
C GLU A 82 -20.14 -9.46 -7.27
N ALA A 83 -18.87 -9.57 -6.89
CA ALA A 83 -17.93 -8.47 -7.06
C ALA A 83 -17.64 -8.33 -8.55
N GLU A 84 -17.93 -7.16 -9.10
CA GLU A 84 -17.75 -6.87 -10.51
C GLU A 84 -16.63 -5.84 -10.66
N ILE A 85 -15.63 -6.16 -11.48
CA ILE A 85 -14.57 -5.22 -11.84
C ILE A 85 -15.16 -4.27 -12.88
N ASN A 86 -15.30 -2.99 -12.51
CA ASN A 86 -15.90 -1.98 -13.36
C ASN A 86 -14.85 -1.21 -14.17
N GLN A 87 -13.68 -1.02 -13.58
CA GLN A 87 -12.58 -0.26 -14.16
C GLN A 87 -11.26 -0.86 -13.68
N GLY A 88 -10.21 -0.76 -14.49
CA GLY A 88 -8.90 -1.24 -14.09
C GLY A 88 -7.79 -0.67 -14.96
N VAL A 89 -6.60 -0.58 -14.37
CA VAL A 89 -5.39 -0.17 -15.06
C VAL A 89 -4.23 -1.06 -14.65
N SER A 90 -3.44 -1.49 -15.63
CA SER A 90 -2.24 -2.29 -15.45
C SER A 90 -1.11 -1.65 -16.23
N LEU A 91 -0.19 -0.97 -15.52
CA LEU A 91 0.85 -0.18 -16.16
C LEU A 91 2.11 -0.07 -15.29
N PRO A 92 3.26 0.24 -15.89
CA PRO A 92 4.45 0.55 -15.12
C PRO A 92 4.38 1.97 -14.55
N VAL A 93 4.92 2.14 -13.35
CA VAL A 93 4.88 3.39 -12.58
C VAL A 93 6.25 3.65 -11.98
N VAL A 94 6.69 4.91 -12.05
CA VAL A 94 7.83 5.39 -11.25
C VAL A 94 7.27 6.05 -10.01
N LEU A 95 7.76 5.64 -8.85
CA LEU A 95 7.44 6.18 -7.54
C LEU A 95 8.66 6.89 -6.97
N TRP A 96 8.43 8.07 -6.42
CA TRP A 96 9.39 8.78 -5.60
C TRP A 96 9.07 8.46 -4.14
N THR A 97 10.08 8.02 -3.39
CA THR A 97 9.91 7.51 -2.02
C THR A 97 10.89 8.18 -1.08
N ALA A 98 10.51 8.26 0.19
CA ALA A 98 11.35 8.76 1.27
C ALA A 98 11.23 7.86 2.48
N LYS A 99 12.34 7.70 3.21
CA LYS A 99 12.39 7.00 4.49
C LYS A 99 12.93 7.96 5.54
N GLY A 100 12.13 8.26 6.55
CA GLY A 100 12.52 9.12 7.67
C GLY A 100 12.12 8.51 9.01
N ASP A 101 12.15 9.32 10.08
CA ASP A 101 11.73 8.89 11.43
C ASP A 101 10.26 8.46 11.45
N ALA A 102 9.43 9.14 10.65
CA ALA A 102 8.04 8.80 10.36
C ALA A 102 7.88 7.61 9.39
N GLY A 103 8.93 6.82 9.17
CA GLY A 103 8.99 5.62 8.32
C GLY A 103 8.98 5.87 6.81
N PHE A 104 8.55 4.83 6.08
CA PHE A 104 8.50 4.82 4.62
C PHE A 104 7.25 5.54 4.10
N ARG A 105 7.41 6.36 3.06
CA ARG A 105 6.31 7.05 2.38
C ARG A 105 6.57 7.22 0.89
N VAL A 106 5.50 7.30 0.11
CA VAL A 106 5.53 7.71 -1.30
C VAL A 106 5.32 9.23 -1.37
N THR A 107 6.22 9.95 -2.04
CA THR A 107 6.20 11.41 -2.17
C THR A 107 5.68 11.89 -3.52
N GLY A 108 5.62 11.01 -4.52
CA GLY A 108 5.11 11.33 -5.85
C GLY A 108 5.15 10.14 -6.79
N HIS A 109 4.57 10.29 -7.98
CA HIS A 109 4.60 9.27 -9.02
C HIS A 109 4.64 9.89 -10.42
N GLU A 110 5.11 9.10 -11.38
CA GLU A 110 5.06 9.37 -12.81
C GLU A 110 4.62 8.09 -13.55
N VAL A 111 3.78 8.27 -14.57
CA VAL A 111 3.30 7.21 -15.44
C VAL A 111 3.60 7.54 -16.90
N PRO A 112 3.87 6.54 -17.76
CA PRO A 112 3.98 6.79 -19.19
C PRO A 112 2.67 7.32 -19.74
N ARG A 113 2.75 8.27 -20.69
CA ARG A 113 1.58 8.79 -21.40
C ARG A 113 1.05 7.75 -22.38
N ASP A 114 -0.26 7.78 -22.62
CA ASP A 114 -0.91 6.88 -23.56
C ASP A 114 -0.57 7.20 -25.03
N GLY A 115 -0.81 6.21 -25.90
CA GLY A 115 -0.73 6.38 -27.34
C GLY A 115 0.70 6.47 -27.89
N ALA A 116 0.95 7.42 -28.79
CA ALA A 116 2.19 7.49 -29.56
C ALA A 116 3.43 7.77 -28.71
N ASP A 117 3.26 8.42 -27.55
CA ASP A 117 4.35 8.80 -26.66
C ASP A 117 4.77 7.68 -25.69
N TYR A 118 3.94 6.64 -25.52
CA TYR A 118 4.14 5.57 -24.54
C TYR A 118 5.53 4.93 -24.64
N ALA A 119 5.94 4.51 -25.85
CA ALA A 119 7.22 3.84 -26.06
C ALA A 119 8.44 4.75 -25.79
N GLN A 120 8.28 6.07 -25.95
CA GLN A 120 9.33 7.03 -25.63
C GLN A 120 9.41 7.23 -24.12
N ASP A 121 8.27 7.36 -23.45
CA ASP A 121 8.20 7.50 -21.99
C ASP A 121 8.77 6.26 -21.29
N LEU A 122 8.53 5.06 -21.80
CA LEU A 122 9.18 3.85 -21.27
C LEU A 122 10.72 3.93 -21.29
N LYS A 123 11.30 4.60 -22.29
CA LYS A 123 12.75 4.74 -22.41
C LYS A 123 13.32 5.84 -21.52
N THR A 124 12.57 6.90 -21.27
CA THR A 124 13.02 8.07 -20.51
C THR A 124 12.73 7.94 -19.02
N LEU A 125 11.56 7.40 -18.65
CA LEU A 125 11.12 7.27 -17.26
C LEU A 125 11.78 6.09 -16.56
N PHE A 126 12.02 4.98 -17.27
CA PHE A 126 12.46 3.73 -16.65
C PHE A 126 13.92 3.37 -16.98
N SER A 127 14.59 2.79 -15.99
CA SER A 127 15.97 2.31 -16.11
C SER A 127 16.11 1.30 -17.24
N ARG A 128 17.17 1.43 -18.05
CA ARG A 128 17.46 0.48 -19.15
C ARG A 128 17.41 -0.99 -18.73
N ARG A 129 17.78 -1.29 -17.49
CA ARG A 129 17.84 -2.66 -16.95
C ARG A 129 16.46 -3.34 -16.84
N ILE A 130 15.38 -2.58 -16.75
CA ILE A 130 14.01 -3.15 -16.65
C ILE A 130 13.20 -3.01 -17.94
N GLN A 131 13.69 -2.28 -18.94
CA GLN A 131 12.93 -2.05 -20.18
C GLN A 131 12.55 -3.34 -20.91
N GLY A 132 13.40 -4.38 -20.87
CA GLY A 132 13.06 -5.70 -21.41
C GLY A 132 11.92 -6.37 -20.64
N THR A 133 11.92 -6.26 -19.31
CA THR A 133 10.83 -6.77 -18.46
C THR A 133 9.52 -6.05 -18.73
N LEU A 134 9.55 -4.73 -18.93
CA LEU A 134 8.36 -3.92 -19.22
C LEU A 134 7.65 -4.37 -20.50
N SER A 135 8.41 -4.71 -21.54
CA SER A 135 7.84 -5.13 -22.83
C SER A 135 7.12 -6.48 -22.80
N SER A 136 7.40 -7.33 -21.80
CA SER A 136 6.81 -8.68 -21.71
C SER A 136 5.98 -8.90 -20.45
N PHE A 137 5.75 -7.86 -19.64
CA PHE A 137 5.10 -8.02 -18.34
C PHE A 137 3.63 -8.44 -18.46
N SER A 138 2.92 -7.96 -19.48
CA SER A 138 1.51 -8.27 -19.72
C SER A 138 1.23 -9.76 -19.95
N GLU A 139 2.25 -10.55 -20.33
CA GLU A 139 2.16 -11.99 -20.56
C GLU A 139 2.91 -12.79 -19.48
N SER A 140 3.30 -12.12 -18.40
CA SER A 140 4.14 -12.69 -17.36
C SER A 140 3.31 -13.34 -16.25
N ARG A 141 3.90 -14.37 -15.62
CA ARG A 141 3.34 -15.00 -14.42
C ARG A 141 3.21 -14.00 -13.26
N GLU A 142 4.03 -12.96 -13.27
CA GLU A 142 4.00 -11.89 -12.30
C GLU A 142 2.67 -11.13 -12.35
N LEU A 143 2.07 -10.93 -13.52
CA LEU A 143 0.75 -10.33 -13.64
C LEU A 143 -0.33 -11.23 -13.00
N GLU A 144 -0.32 -12.54 -13.28
CA GLU A 144 -1.25 -13.50 -12.66
C GLU A 144 -1.17 -13.47 -11.12
N ILE A 145 0.04 -13.26 -10.57
CA ILE A 145 0.24 -13.12 -9.12
C ILE A 145 -0.42 -11.84 -8.59
N LEU A 146 -0.34 -10.73 -9.33
CA LEU A 146 -1.01 -9.47 -8.95
C LEU A 146 -2.53 -9.62 -9.01
N GLU A 147 -3.06 -10.21 -10.08
CA GLU A 147 -4.50 -10.48 -10.25
C GLU A 147 -5.02 -11.36 -9.10
N LYS A 148 -4.32 -12.46 -8.80
CA LYS A 148 -4.68 -13.33 -7.68
C LYS A 148 -4.68 -12.57 -6.34
N ARG A 149 -3.70 -11.70 -6.10
CA ARG A 149 -3.62 -10.89 -4.87
C ARG A 149 -4.83 -9.96 -4.74
N ILE A 150 -5.26 -9.32 -5.83
CA ILE A 150 -6.47 -8.49 -5.83
C ILE A 150 -7.70 -9.37 -5.58
N GLN A 151 -7.83 -10.49 -6.29
CA GLN A 151 -8.96 -11.40 -6.12
C GLN A 151 -9.08 -11.95 -4.69
N ASP A 152 -7.96 -12.29 -4.05
CA ASP A 152 -7.94 -12.75 -2.65
C ASP A 152 -8.37 -11.63 -1.67
N ARG A 153 -8.10 -10.36 -1.99
CA ARG A 153 -8.57 -9.21 -1.19
C ARG A 153 -10.06 -8.95 -1.41
N ILE A 154 -10.52 -8.96 -2.66
CA ILE A 154 -11.95 -8.85 -3.00
C ILE A 154 -12.75 -9.96 -2.30
N SER A 155 -12.29 -11.21 -2.39
CA SER A 155 -12.98 -12.35 -1.80
C SER A 155 -13.12 -12.23 -0.28
N ARG A 156 -12.08 -11.75 0.41
CA ARG A 156 -12.15 -11.43 1.85
C ARG A 156 -13.16 -10.33 2.13
N ARG A 157 -13.18 -9.28 1.30
CA ARG A 157 -14.11 -8.16 1.42
C ARG A 157 -15.58 -8.56 1.22
N GLN A 158 -15.84 -9.49 0.31
CA GLN A 158 -17.19 -10.01 0.04
C GLN A 158 -17.77 -10.85 1.18
N GLN A 159 -16.93 -11.47 2.01
CA GLN A 159 -17.38 -12.27 3.16
C GLN A 159 -18.03 -11.43 4.26
N LEU A 160 -17.76 -10.12 4.26
CA LEU A 160 -18.36 -9.16 5.19
C LEU A 160 -19.81 -8.85 4.80
N SER A 161 -20.67 -8.63 5.80
CA SER A 161 -22.00 -8.09 5.59
C SER A 161 -21.95 -6.66 5.04
N MET A 162 -23.08 -6.19 4.49
CA MET A 162 -23.19 -4.81 3.99
C MET A 162 -22.93 -3.78 5.10
N GLU A 163 -23.41 -4.06 6.32
CA GLU A 163 -23.18 -3.22 7.49
C GLU A 163 -21.71 -3.17 7.90
N GLU A 164 -21.03 -4.32 7.94
CA GLU A 164 -19.60 -4.38 8.25
C GLU A 164 -18.76 -3.66 7.20
N ARG A 165 -19.10 -3.79 5.91
CA ARG A 165 -18.42 -3.05 4.84
C ARG A 165 -18.58 -1.54 5.00
N GLN A 166 -19.81 -1.09 5.29
CA GLN A 166 -20.09 0.33 5.53
C GLN A 166 -19.35 0.85 6.75
N ALA A 167 -19.35 0.10 7.85
CA ALA A 167 -18.61 0.43 9.07
C ALA A 167 -17.11 0.61 8.79
N ILE A 168 -16.50 -0.31 8.06
CA ILE A 168 -15.08 -0.22 7.69
C ILE A 168 -14.81 0.98 6.78
N LEU A 169 -15.71 1.26 5.83
CA LEU A 169 -15.57 2.41 4.94
C LEU A 169 -15.63 3.72 5.73
N SER A 170 -16.62 3.87 6.61
CA SER A 170 -16.75 5.04 7.50
C SER A 170 -15.51 5.19 8.40
N ALA A 171 -15.04 4.10 9.00
CA ALA A 171 -13.85 4.10 9.86
C ALA A 171 -12.59 4.50 9.08
N TRP A 172 -12.41 3.97 7.87
CA TRP A 172 -11.25 4.28 7.05
C TRP A 172 -11.26 5.72 6.55
N GLN A 173 -12.42 6.21 6.09
CA GLN A 173 -12.60 7.62 5.72
C GLN A 173 -12.27 8.52 6.90
N PHE A 174 -12.73 8.18 8.10
CA PHE A 174 -12.43 8.94 9.30
C PHE A 174 -10.92 8.99 9.60
N VAL A 175 -10.23 7.84 9.58
CA VAL A 175 -8.77 7.75 9.77
C VAL A 175 -8.01 8.57 8.73
N GLN A 176 -8.45 8.56 7.46
CA GLN A 176 -7.82 9.33 6.39
C GLN A 176 -7.88 10.85 6.61
N HIS A 177 -8.90 11.36 7.29
CA HIS A 177 -9.05 12.79 7.59
C HIS A 177 -8.33 13.23 8.88
N GLN A 178 -7.80 12.30 9.67
CA GLN A 178 -7.09 12.66 10.90
C GLN A 178 -5.68 13.23 10.61
N PRO A 179 -5.19 14.17 11.44
CA PRO A 179 -3.94 14.92 11.21
C PRO A 179 -2.66 14.18 11.63
N TRP A 180 -2.72 12.88 11.93
CA TRP A 180 -1.57 12.09 12.38
C TRP A 180 -0.83 11.37 11.23
N GLU A 181 0.45 11.10 11.46
CA GLU A 181 1.33 10.41 10.52
C GLU A 181 1.18 8.88 10.60
N GLY A 182 1.55 8.16 9.54
CA GLY A 182 1.59 6.69 9.56
C GLY A 182 0.32 5.97 9.09
N LYS A 183 -0.80 6.68 8.89
CA LYS A 183 -2.08 6.11 8.41
C LYS A 183 -2.00 5.30 7.11
N ASP A 184 -1.05 5.58 6.24
CA ASP A 184 -0.86 4.85 4.98
C ASP A 184 -0.34 3.41 5.18
N ARG A 185 0.14 3.07 6.39
CA ARG A 185 0.61 1.73 6.77
C ARG A 185 -0.49 0.84 7.33
N ILE A 186 -1.68 1.39 7.55
CA ILE A 186 -2.83 0.62 8.05
C ILE A 186 -3.42 -0.14 6.86
N ASP A 187 -3.64 -1.45 7.04
CA ASP A 187 -4.34 -2.27 6.06
C ASP A 187 -5.85 -2.22 6.35
N PRO A 188 -6.65 -1.46 5.58
CA PRO A 188 -8.09 -1.40 5.83
C PRO A 188 -8.80 -2.74 5.57
N MET A 189 -8.10 -3.74 5.02
CA MET A 189 -8.63 -5.10 4.81
C MET A 189 -8.39 -6.03 5.99
N GLN A 190 -7.52 -5.66 6.94
CA GLN A 190 -7.37 -6.38 8.20
C GLN A 190 -8.28 -5.69 9.21
N VAL A 191 -9.34 -6.38 9.62
CA VAL A 191 -10.37 -5.78 10.45
C VAL A 191 -10.79 -6.72 11.56
N GLU A 192 -10.94 -6.16 12.76
CA GLU A 192 -11.55 -6.81 13.91
C GLU A 192 -12.67 -5.91 14.46
N PHE A 193 -13.87 -6.48 14.62
CA PHE A 193 -14.98 -5.83 15.30
C PHE A 193 -14.95 -6.15 16.79
N ARG A 194 -15.15 -5.14 17.64
CA ARG A 194 -15.12 -5.27 19.11
C ARG A 194 -16.35 -4.65 19.75
N GLU A 195 -16.96 -5.36 20.69
CA GLU A 195 -18.00 -4.79 21.55
C GLU A 195 -17.37 -3.83 22.57
N LEU A 196 -17.93 -2.62 22.70
CA LEU A 196 -17.43 -1.60 23.63
C LEU A 196 -17.82 -1.88 25.08
N SER A 197 -18.87 -2.69 25.29
CA SER A 197 -19.28 -3.20 26.61
C SER A 197 -18.14 -3.94 27.33
N ALA A 198 -17.17 -4.47 26.58
CA ALA A 198 -15.96 -5.12 27.09
C ALA A 198 -14.84 -4.15 27.52
N MET A 199 -15.01 -2.84 27.29
CA MET A 199 -14.01 -1.78 27.57
C MET A 199 -14.56 -0.70 28.52
N PRO A 200 -14.92 -1.05 29.77
CA PRO A 200 -15.50 -0.08 30.70
C PRO A 200 -14.51 1.05 31.03
N GLY A 201 -14.99 2.30 30.94
CA GLY A 201 -14.25 3.48 31.39
C GLY A 201 -13.26 4.08 30.38
N MET A 202 -13.32 3.72 29.08
CA MET A 202 -12.52 4.42 28.07
C MET A 202 -13.08 5.80 27.75
N GLU A 203 -12.27 6.83 27.96
CA GLU A 203 -12.45 8.14 27.34
C GLU A 203 -11.90 8.09 25.91
N TYR A 204 -12.68 8.55 24.92
CA TYR A 204 -12.25 8.62 23.53
C TYR A 204 -12.18 10.07 23.06
N TRP A 205 -11.30 10.35 22.10
CA TRP A 205 -11.13 11.69 21.54
C TRP A 205 -12.14 11.91 20.42
N GLY A 206 -13.25 12.58 20.73
CA GLY A 206 -14.21 13.05 19.73
C GLY A 206 -13.71 14.32 19.02
N GLN A 207 -13.96 14.43 17.71
CA GLN A 207 -13.78 15.71 17.02
C GLN A 207 -14.94 16.65 17.38
N GLY A 208 -14.63 17.76 18.06
CA GLY A 208 -15.60 18.83 18.30
C GLY A 208 -16.57 18.57 19.46
N GLU A 209 -16.07 18.74 20.68
CA GLU A 209 -16.77 19.33 21.84
C GLU A 209 -18.29 19.06 22.05
N THR A 210 -18.79 17.84 21.91
CA THR A 210 -19.92 17.40 22.72
C THR A 210 -19.74 15.94 23.10
N TRP A 211 -19.54 15.70 24.40
CA TRP A 211 -19.53 14.36 24.97
C TRP A 211 -20.86 13.67 24.66
N ARG A 212 -20.84 12.63 23.83
CA ARG A 212 -21.95 11.68 23.71
C ARG A 212 -21.57 10.42 24.51
N PRO A 213 -22.39 10.01 25.49
CA PRO A 213 -22.18 8.73 26.15
C PRO A 213 -22.33 7.60 25.13
N LEU A 214 -21.40 6.65 25.15
CA LEU A 214 -21.54 5.42 24.38
C LEU A 214 -22.77 4.66 24.87
N ASP A 215 -23.55 4.12 23.94
CA ASP A 215 -24.67 3.24 24.24
C ASP A 215 -24.31 1.77 23.94
N GLY A 216 -25.27 0.87 24.18
CA GLY A 216 -25.05 -0.57 24.03
C GLY A 216 -24.97 -1.05 22.58
N ASP A 217 -25.32 -0.19 21.62
CA ASP A 217 -25.31 -0.52 20.20
C ASP A 217 -24.01 -0.05 19.52
N ASP A 218 -23.27 0.88 20.14
CA ASP A 218 -21.96 1.34 19.69
C ASP A 218 -20.91 0.22 19.73
N PHE A 219 -20.03 0.21 18.73
CA PHE A 219 -18.99 -0.81 18.60
C PHE A 219 -17.66 -0.23 18.10
N GLY A 220 -16.57 -0.93 18.38
CA GLY A 220 -15.23 -0.59 17.92
C GLY A 220 -14.84 -1.36 16.66
N VAL A 221 -14.10 -0.71 15.78
CA VAL A 221 -13.47 -1.30 14.61
C VAL A 221 -11.97 -1.07 14.71
N VAL A 222 -11.21 -2.17 14.80
CA VAL A 222 -9.76 -2.16 14.61
C VAL A 222 -9.51 -2.27 13.11
N LEU A 223 -8.89 -1.25 12.52
CA LEU A 223 -8.37 -1.30 11.14
C LEU A 223 -6.88 -1.54 11.20
N GLY A 224 -6.35 -2.55 10.50
CA GLY A 224 -4.94 -2.92 10.47
C GLY A 224 -4.59 -4.06 11.42
N ASP A 225 -3.29 -4.24 11.67
CA ASP A 225 -2.74 -5.34 12.45
C ASP A 225 -2.32 -4.88 13.84
N SER A 226 -3.07 -5.32 14.86
CA SER A 226 -2.76 -4.97 16.26
C SER A 226 -1.47 -5.60 16.79
N SER A 227 -0.98 -6.67 16.17
CA SER A 227 0.26 -7.34 16.60
C SER A 227 1.53 -6.61 16.18
N SER A 228 1.44 -5.79 15.12
CA SER A 228 2.55 -5.00 14.58
C SER A 228 2.47 -3.52 14.95
N HIS A 229 1.53 -3.12 15.81
CA HIS A 229 1.25 -1.72 16.16
C HIS A 229 0.87 -0.85 14.93
N GLN A 230 0.33 -1.46 13.88
CA GLN A 230 -0.08 -0.78 12.65
C GLN A 230 -1.59 -0.82 12.51
N PHE A 231 -2.28 -0.21 13.48
CA PHE A 231 -3.73 -0.20 13.50
C PHE A 231 -4.31 1.15 13.95
N ALA A 232 -5.57 1.37 13.61
CA ALA A 232 -6.40 2.41 14.20
C ALA A 232 -7.60 1.74 14.86
N PHE A 233 -7.91 2.14 16.09
CA PHE A 233 -9.17 1.77 16.73
C PHE A 233 -10.17 2.91 16.55
N VAL A 234 -11.22 2.67 15.79
CA VAL A 234 -12.27 3.64 15.49
C VAL A 234 -13.55 3.21 16.19
N ILE A 235 -14.20 4.15 16.86
CA ILE A 235 -15.48 3.93 17.51
C ILE A 235 -16.57 4.35 16.54
N LEU A 236 -17.54 3.47 16.31
CA LEU A 236 -18.65 3.70 15.40
C LEU A 236 -19.98 3.65 16.13
N ASP A 237 -20.90 4.49 15.68
CA ASP A 237 -22.29 4.45 16.12
C ASP A 237 -22.99 3.19 15.59
N GLY A 238 -23.67 2.48 16.49
CA GLY A 238 -24.31 1.20 16.18
C GLY A 238 -25.34 1.24 15.05
N VAL A 239 -26.01 2.38 14.89
CA VAL A 239 -27.16 2.54 13.99
C VAL A 239 -26.73 3.16 12.67
N THR A 240 -26.04 4.28 12.72
CA THR A 240 -25.62 5.08 11.56
C THR A 240 -24.32 4.58 10.94
N LYS A 241 -23.52 3.83 11.70
CA LYS A 241 -22.15 3.41 11.35
C LYS A 241 -21.20 4.59 11.10
N GLU A 242 -21.55 5.78 11.59
CA GLU A 242 -20.68 6.96 11.53
C GLU A 242 -19.58 6.86 12.59
N ALA A 243 -18.40 7.39 12.28
CA ALA A 243 -17.30 7.40 13.23
C ALA A 243 -17.51 8.48 14.29
N LEU A 244 -17.59 8.05 15.55
CA LEU A 244 -17.76 8.90 16.73
C LEU A 244 -16.42 9.44 17.23
N GLY A 245 -15.35 8.68 17.01
CA GLY A 245 -14.01 9.04 17.42
C GLY A 245 -13.03 7.91 17.16
N PHE A 246 -11.80 8.12 17.61
CA PHE A 246 -10.76 7.11 17.51
C PHE A 246 -9.84 7.16 18.73
N ILE A 247 -9.14 6.06 18.92
CA ILE A 247 -7.99 6.00 19.82
C ILE A 247 -6.76 5.98 18.91
N PRO A 248 -5.92 7.03 18.91
CA PRO A 248 -4.64 6.96 18.23
C PRO A 248 -3.82 5.85 18.87
N VAL A 249 -3.27 4.97 18.04
CA VAL A 249 -2.41 3.89 18.51
C VAL A 249 -1.00 4.24 18.06
N GLU A 250 -0.13 4.46 19.04
CA GLU A 250 1.33 4.58 18.86
C GLU A 250 2.00 3.20 18.89
#